data_AF-A0A2D8MSS8-F1
#
_entry.id   AF-A0A2D8MSS8-F1
#
_cell.length_a   1.000
_cell.length_b   1.000
_cell.length_c   1.000
_cell.angle_alpha   90.00
_cell.angle_beta   90.00
_cell.angle_gamma   90.00
#
_symmetry.space_group_name_H-M   'P 1'
#
loop_
_entity.id
_entity.type
_entity.pdbx_description
1 polymer ?
#
loop_
_entity_poly.entity_id
_entity_poly.type
_entity_poly.pdbx_seq_one_letter_code
_entity_poly.pdbx_strand_id
1 'polypeptide(L)'
;MKKQGRNDPCYCGSGKKFKNCHAGQIDNNFNQQWVIVGIIVGIFLLFYFMDSGTSTTTMNSSIPTSVIPQARTGSATPPPGEAPPGKVWSPEHGHWHNISDNSAFEVPGAASNIPQPSGEAPPGKVWSSEHGHWHDIQ
;
A
#
# COMPACT_ATOMS: atom_id res chain seq x y z
N MET A 1 52.31 7.23 27.82
CA MET A 1 52.17 6.48 26.55
C MET A 1 51.01 7.11 25.78
N LYS A 2 51.24 7.72 24.61
CA LYS A 2 50.17 8.32 23.81
C LYS A 2 49.37 7.20 23.16
N LYS A 3 48.08 7.10 23.44
CA LYS A 3 47.20 6.14 22.76
C LYS A 3 47.06 6.58 21.29
N GLN A 4 47.40 5.72 20.34
CA GLN A 4 47.15 5.93 18.91
C GLN A 4 45.65 6.21 18.71
N GLY A 5 45.29 7.26 17.98
CA GLY A 5 43.89 7.58 17.69
C GLY A 5 43.24 6.54 16.80
N ARG A 6 41.95 6.24 17.02
CA ARG A 6 41.20 5.23 16.24
C ARG A 6 41.20 5.51 14.73
N ASN A 7 41.23 6.78 14.32
CA ASN A 7 41.24 7.17 12.91
C ASN A 7 42.64 7.36 12.33
N ASP A 8 43.70 7.27 13.14
CA ASP A 8 45.09 7.49 12.69
C ASP A 8 45.58 6.32 11.82
N PRO A 9 46.58 6.52 10.95
CA PRO A 9 47.22 5.44 10.21
C PRO A 9 47.73 4.35 11.17
N CYS A 10 47.50 3.09 10.81
CA CYS A 10 47.94 1.98 11.63
C CYS A 10 49.47 1.84 11.59
N TYR A 11 50.09 1.56 12.74
CA TYR A 11 51.54 1.43 12.88
C TYR A 11 52.15 0.23 12.13
N CYS A 12 51.33 -0.69 11.61
CA CYS A 12 51.78 -1.83 10.81
C CYS A 12 52.12 -1.47 9.35
N GLY A 13 51.99 -0.21 8.95
CA GLY A 13 52.31 0.23 7.59
C GLY A 13 51.27 -0.12 6.53
N SER A 14 50.10 -0.63 6.92
CA SER A 14 49.05 -1.03 5.96
C SER A 14 48.33 0.13 5.26
N GLY A 15 48.57 1.38 5.68
CA GLY A 15 47.85 2.56 5.20
C GLY A 15 46.38 2.65 5.67
N LYS A 16 45.88 1.64 6.38
CA LYS A 16 44.51 1.60 6.90
C LYS A 16 44.42 2.36 8.23
N LYS A 17 43.23 2.89 8.55
CA LYS A 17 42.96 3.49 9.87
C LYS A 17 43.13 2.43 10.96
N PHE A 18 43.66 2.82 12.12
CA PHE A 18 43.89 1.94 13.26
C PHE A 18 42.63 1.13 13.61
N LYS A 19 41.46 1.76 13.60
CA LYS A 19 40.13 1.13 13.82
C LYS A 19 39.79 -0.05 12.90
N ASN A 20 40.34 -0.08 11.69
CA ASN A 20 40.08 -1.09 10.68
C ASN A 20 41.24 -2.08 10.53
N CYS A 21 42.23 -2.02 11.42
CA CYS A 21 43.41 -2.87 11.38
C CYS A 21 43.64 -3.48 12.77
N HIS A 22 44.49 -2.87 13.60
CA HIS A 22 44.88 -3.43 14.90
C HIS A 22 44.02 -2.99 16.09
N ALA A 23 42.98 -2.17 15.89
CA ALA A 23 42.11 -1.77 17.00
C ALA A 23 41.12 -2.85 17.45
N GLY A 24 41.05 -3.98 16.75
CA GLY A 24 40.01 -5.00 16.93
C GLY A 24 38.64 -4.45 16.51
N GLN A 25 37.87 -5.24 15.76
CA GLN A 25 36.42 -5.04 15.80
C GLN A 25 36.03 -5.34 17.25
N ILE A 26 35.55 -4.33 17.96
CA ILE A 26 34.77 -4.60 19.17
C ILE A 26 33.59 -5.42 18.67
N ASP A 27 33.67 -6.72 18.89
CA ASP A 27 32.56 -7.63 18.76
C ASP A 27 31.55 -7.14 19.78
N ASN A 28 30.59 -6.34 19.30
CA ASN A 28 29.45 -5.94 20.10
C ASN A 28 28.57 -7.18 20.25
N ASN A 29 29.02 -8.13 21.07
CA ASN A 29 28.23 -9.21 21.65
C ASN A 29 27.24 -8.63 22.68
N PHE A 30 26.81 -7.38 22.49
CA PHE A 30 25.87 -6.70 23.32
C PHE A 30 24.51 -7.26 22.99
N ASN A 31 24.18 -8.42 23.58
CA ASN A 31 22.84 -8.96 23.74
C ASN A 31 21.92 -8.61 22.56
N GLN A 32 22.41 -8.80 21.33
CA GLN A 32 21.73 -8.30 20.12
C GLN A 32 20.35 -8.93 20.02
N GLN A 33 20.23 -10.15 20.55
CA GLN A 33 18.98 -10.85 20.77
C GLN A 33 18.01 -10.10 21.70
N TRP A 34 18.46 -9.54 22.83
CA TRP A 34 17.60 -8.72 23.71
C TRP A 34 17.20 -7.39 23.07
N VAL A 35 18.07 -6.80 22.25
CA VAL A 35 17.72 -5.59 21.47
C VAL A 35 16.63 -5.91 20.44
N ILE A 36 16.78 -7.03 19.71
CA ILE A 36 15.77 -7.50 18.75
C ILE A 36 14.45 -7.85 19.46
N VAL A 37 14.51 -8.58 20.59
CA VAL A 37 13.34 -8.91 21.41
C VAL A 37 12.64 -7.63 21.91
N GLY A 38 13.40 -6.64 22.37
CA GLY A 38 12.87 -5.35 22.79
C GLY A 38 12.15 -4.60 21.66
N ILE A 39 12.71 -4.61 20.45
CA ILE A 39 12.06 -4.01 19.26
C ILE A 39 10.77 -4.74 18.91
N ILE A 40 10.77 -6.08 18.88
CA ILE A 40 9.59 -6.88 18.55
C ILE A 40 8.47 -6.63 19.57
N VAL A 41 8.78 -6.64 20.87
CA VAL A 41 7.80 -6.37 21.94
C VAL A 41 7.27 -4.94 21.83
N GLY A 42 8.14 -3.95 21.56
CA GLY A 42 7.73 -2.55 21.39
C GLY A 42 6.79 -2.35 20.19
N ILE A 43 7.08 -2.98 19.05
CA ILE A 43 6.21 -2.95 17.86
C ILE A 43 4.87 -3.64 18.14
N PHE A 44 4.89 -4.80 18.80
CA PHE A 44 3.65 -5.50 19.16
C PHE A 44 2.77 -4.66 20.10
N LEU A 45 3.35 -4.05 21.13
CA LEU A 45 2.62 -3.14 22.03
C LEU A 45 2.09 -1.90 21.30
N LEU A 46 2.86 -1.35 20.36
CA LEU A 46 2.42 -0.22 19.53
C LEU A 46 1.20 -0.60 18.70
N PHE A 47 1.22 -1.74 18.01
CA PHE A 47 0.06 -2.21 17.24
C PHE A 47 -1.14 -2.56 18.13
N TYR A 48 -0.92 -3.21 19.28
CA TYR A 48 -1.98 -3.53 20.24
C TYR A 48 -2.67 -2.27 20.78
N PHE A 49 -1.88 -1.23 21.08
CA PHE A 49 -2.41 0.05 21.56
C PHE A 49 -3.11 0.85 20.46
N MET A 50 -2.63 0.77 19.21
CA MET A 50 -3.29 1.41 18.07
C MET A 50 -4.59 0.70 17.66
N ASP A 51 -4.65 -0.64 17.81
CA ASP A 51 -5.86 -1.44 17.56
C ASP A 51 -6.93 -1.23 18.66
N SER A 52 -6.50 -0.99 19.90
CA SER A 52 -7.37 -0.62 21.03
C SER A 52 -8.12 0.71 20.81
N GLY A 53 -7.78 1.48 19.78
CA GLY A 53 -8.44 2.74 19.41
C GLY A 53 -9.66 2.61 18.50
N THR A 54 -10.03 1.41 18.03
CA THR A 54 -11.19 1.25 17.13
C THR A 54 -12.28 0.38 17.75
N SER A 55 -12.94 0.89 18.78
CA SER A 55 -14.27 0.38 19.16
C SER A 55 -15.24 0.65 18.02
N THR A 56 -15.47 -0.37 17.20
CA THR A 56 -16.63 -0.54 16.34
C THR A 56 -17.89 -0.31 17.17
N THR A 57 -18.43 0.91 17.07
CA THR A 57 -19.72 1.25 17.68
C THR A 57 -20.83 0.70 16.79
N THR A 58 -21.14 -0.59 16.96
CA THR A 58 -22.39 -1.21 16.50
C THR A 58 -23.51 -0.73 17.43
N MET A 59 -24.16 0.39 17.08
CA MET A 59 -25.40 0.81 17.73
C MET A 59 -26.55 -0.02 17.15
N ASN A 60 -26.78 -1.19 17.74
CA ASN A 60 -28.06 -1.89 17.63
C ASN A 60 -29.10 -1.09 18.41
N SER A 61 -29.71 -0.11 17.77
CA SER A 61 -30.84 0.63 18.34
C SER A 61 -32.11 0.20 17.63
N SER A 62 -32.86 -0.68 18.29
CA SER A 62 -34.21 -1.05 17.93
C SER A 62 -35.16 0.11 18.25
N ILE A 63 -35.53 0.91 17.25
CA ILE A 63 -36.61 1.92 17.29
C ILE A 63 -37.37 1.87 15.95
N PRO A 64 -38.72 2.02 15.95
CA PRO A 64 -39.60 1.41 14.96
C PRO A 64 -39.66 2.15 13.62
N THR A 65 -40.17 1.42 12.65
CA THR A 65 -40.59 1.79 11.30
C THR A 65 -40.89 3.27 11.06
N SER A 66 -40.40 3.72 9.89
CA SER A 66 -40.77 4.93 9.13
C SER A 66 -39.80 6.11 9.26
N VAL A 67 -38.59 5.97 8.71
CA VAL A 67 -37.81 7.13 8.26
C VAL A 67 -37.14 6.79 6.92
N ILE A 68 -37.47 7.62 5.93
CA ILE A 68 -36.90 7.73 4.59
C ILE A 68 -35.36 7.69 4.67
N PRO A 69 -34.64 7.00 3.74
CA PRO A 69 -33.18 7.02 3.74
C PRO A 69 -32.69 8.44 3.49
N GLN A 70 -32.18 9.09 4.54
CA GLN A 70 -31.46 10.34 4.39
C GLN A 70 -30.07 10.02 3.82
N ALA A 71 -29.94 10.23 2.51
CA ALA A 71 -28.67 10.18 1.81
C ALA A 71 -27.66 11.06 2.55
N ARG A 72 -26.58 10.44 3.02
CA ARG A 72 -25.46 11.12 3.68
C ARG A 72 -24.90 12.12 2.65
N THR A 73 -25.14 13.40 2.89
CA THR A 73 -24.66 14.54 2.11
C THR A 73 -23.13 14.61 2.17
N GLY A 74 -22.50 13.83 1.30
CA GLY A 74 -21.10 13.96 0.89
C GLY A 74 -20.97 13.95 -0.63
N SER A 75 -22.06 14.22 -1.36
CA SER A 75 -22.06 14.30 -2.82
C SER A 75 -21.29 15.56 -3.22
N ALA A 76 -20.02 15.40 -3.59
CA ALA A 76 -19.25 16.47 -4.17
C ALA A 76 -19.96 16.91 -5.47
N THR A 77 -20.29 18.19 -5.58
CA THR A 77 -20.78 18.76 -6.85
C THR A 77 -19.61 18.83 -7.83
N PRO A 78 -19.84 18.51 -9.12
CA PRO A 78 -18.79 18.63 -10.13
C PRO A 78 -18.32 20.08 -10.22
N PRO A 79 -17.04 20.32 -10.57
CA PRO A 79 -16.55 21.67 -10.81
C PRO A 79 -17.37 22.37 -11.91
N PRO A 80 -17.57 23.70 -11.84
CA PRO A 80 -18.30 24.44 -12.87
C PRO A 80 -17.64 24.27 -14.24
N GLY A 81 -18.35 23.69 -15.21
CA GLY A 81 -17.86 23.46 -16.56
C GLY A 81 -18.54 22.28 -17.24
N GLU A 82 -18.40 22.20 -18.57
CA GLU A 82 -18.83 21.02 -19.33
C GLU A 82 -17.97 19.80 -18.97
N ALA A 83 -18.59 18.62 -18.95
CA ALA A 83 -17.89 17.37 -18.68
C ALA A 83 -16.84 17.09 -19.76
N PRO A 84 -15.62 16.65 -19.40
CA PRO A 84 -14.65 16.19 -20.39
C PRO A 84 -15.24 15.04 -21.24
N PRO A 85 -14.99 15.02 -22.57
CA PRO A 85 -15.50 13.96 -23.45
C PRO A 85 -15.09 12.57 -22.96
N GLY A 86 -16.06 11.65 -22.86
CA GLY A 86 -15.82 10.28 -22.40
C GLY A 86 -15.61 10.13 -20.89
N LYS A 87 -15.97 11.15 -20.08
CA LYS A 87 -15.89 11.06 -18.62
C LYS A 87 -17.24 11.30 -17.94
N VAL A 88 -17.50 10.55 -16.86
CA VAL A 88 -18.67 10.69 -16.00
C VAL A 88 -18.25 11.11 -14.58
N TRP A 89 -19.00 12.03 -13.96
CA TRP A 89 -18.71 12.49 -12.60
C TRP A 89 -19.19 11.46 -11.59
N SER A 90 -18.35 11.08 -10.64
CA SER A 90 -18.68 10.20 -9.52
C SER A 90 -18.91 11.05 -8.26
N PRO A 91 -20.17 11.39 -7.91
CA PRO A 91 -20.47 12.33 -6.81
C PRO A 91 -20.05 11.79 -5.45
N GLU A 92 -20.00 10.46 -5.30
CA GLU A 92 -19.52 9.76 -4.11
C GLU A 92 -18.01 9.97 -3.89
N HIS A 93 -17.23 10.02 -4.97
CA HIS A 93 -15.77 10.00 -4.89
C HIS A 93 -15.11 11.31 -5.33
N GLY A 94 -15.88 12.30 -5.77
CA GLY A 94 -15.38 13.62 -6.15
C GLY A 94 -14.41 13.65 -7.33
N HIS A 95 -14.51 12.70 -8.26
CA HIS A 95 -13.63 12.65 -9.45
C HIS A 95 -14.34 12.11 -10.69
N TRP A 96 -13.72 12.33 -11.86
CA TRP A 96 -14.21 11.85 -13.15
C TRP A 96 -13.77 10.41 -13.43
N HIS A 97 -14.70 9.53 -13.79
CA HIS A 97 -14.45 8.18 -14.31
C HIS A 97 -14.43 8.21 -15.84
N ASN A 98 -13.67 7.32 -16.48
CA ASN A 98 -13.76 7.11 -17.92
C ASN A 98 -14.97 6.22 -18.23
N ILE A 99 -15.74 6.58 -19.24
CA ILE A 99 -16.81 5.73 -19.75
C ILE A 99 -16.16 4.74 -20.71
N SER A 100 -16.06 3.48 -20.27
CA SER A 100 -15.76 2.36 -21.16
C SER A 100 -17.03 2.06 -21.97
N ASP A 101 -16.94 1.95 -23.30
CA ASP A 101 -18.07 1.61 -24.19
C ASP A 101 -18.76 0.25 -23.88
N ASN A 102 -18.31 -0.48 -22.86
CA ASN A 102 -18.83 -1.79 -22.47
C ASN A 102 -19.81 -1.75 -21.27
N SER A 103 -20.26 -0.59 -20.80
CA SER A 103 -21.31 -0.53 -19.77
C SER A 103 -22.70 -0.63 -20.39
N ALA A 104 -22.99 -1.79 -21.00
CA ALA A 104 -24.34 -2.19 -21.37
C ALA A 104 -24.64 -3.54 -20.70
N PHE A 105 -25.53 -3.47 -19.71
CA PHE A 105 -26.25 -4.59 -19.09
C PHE A 105 -25.43 -5.59 -18.25
N GLU A 106 -25.28 -5.27 -16.96
CA GLU A 106 -24.92 -6.25 -15.93
C GLU A 106 -26.17 -7.08 -15.56
N VAL A 107 -26.26 -8.30 -16.12
CA VAL A 107 -27.19 -9.34 -15.65
C VAL A 107 -26.38 -10.25 -14.69
N PRO A 108 -26.84 -10.49 -13.45
CA PRO A 108 -26.10 -11.32 -12.51
C PRO A 108 -26.34 -12.80 -12.80
N GLY A 109 -25.29 -13.54 -13.16
CA GLY A 109 -25.32 -15.00 -13.20
C GLY A 109 -24.62 -15.72 -14.35
N ALA A 110 -23.84 -15.04 -15.19
CA ALA A 110 -23.01 -15.69 -16.20
C ALA A 110 -21.54 -15.55 -15.84
N ALA A 111 -20.80 -16.67 -15.81
CA ALA A 111 -19.36 -16.71 -15.51
C ALA A 111 -18.61 -15.59 -16.25
N SER A 112 -17.95 -14.71 -15.48
CA SER A 112 -17.20 -13.54 -15.94
C SER A 112 -16.07 -13.93 -16.90
N ASN A 113 -16.41 -14.17 -18.16
CA ASN A 113 -15.44 -14.20 -19.25
C ASN A 113 -15.40 -12.79 -19.82
N ILE A 114 -14.47 -11.99 -19.30
CA ILE A 114 -14.24 -10.62 -19.73
C ILE A 114 -13.73 -10.69 -21.18
N PRO A 115 -14.48 -10.16 -22.16
CA PRO A 115 -14.10 -10.25 -23.56
C PRO A 115 -12.83 -9.42 -23.82
N GLN A 116 -11.99 -9.90 -24.74
CA GLN A 116 -10.79 -9.18 -25.13
C GLN A 116 -11.17 -7.82 -25.73
N PRO A 117 -10.53 -6.71 -25.31
CA PRO A 117 -10.76 -5.41 -25.92
C PRO A 117 -10.42 -5.46 -27.42
N SER A 118 -11.21 -4.77 -28.23
CA SER A 118 -11.04 -4.75 -29.68
C SER A 118 -9.73 -4.01 -30.04
N GLY A 119 -8.77 -4.72 -30.62
CA GLY A 119 -7.44 -4.20 -30.95
C GLY A 119 -6.42 -5.31 -31.18
N GLU A 120 -5.29 -4.97 -31.79
CA GLU A 120 -4.15 -5.89 -31.94
C GLU A 120 -3.54 -6.17 -30.57
N ALA A 121 -3.24 -7.45 -30.32
CA ALA A 121 -2.59 -7.87 -29.09
C ALA A 121 -1.21 -7.22 -28.97
N PRO A 122 -0.81 -6.70 -27.79
CA PRO A 122 0.56 -6.27 -27.58
C PRO A 122 1.53 -7.42 -27.87
N PRO A 123 2.66 -7.17 -28.56
CA PRO A 123 3.60 -8.22 -28.93
C PRO A 123 4.15 -8.91 -27.69
N GLY A 124 4.05 -10.24 -27.65
CA GLY A 124 4.49 -11.04 -26.50
C GLY A 124 3.46 -11.14 -25.36
N LYS A 125 2.21 -10.70 -25.56
CA LYS A 125 1.15 -10.77 -24.56
C LYS A 125 -0.05 -11.63 -24.99
N VAL A 126 -0.69 -12.31 -24.05
CA VAL A 126 -1.94 -13.08 -24.22
C VAL A 126 -3.05 -12.53 -23.32
N TRP A 127 -4.28 -12.47 -23.82
CA TRP A 127 -5.43 -11.99 -23.04
C TRP A 127 -5.91 -13.04 -22.04
N SER A 128 -6.09 -12.64 -20.78
CA SER A 128 -6.72 -13.46 -19.74
C SER A 128 -8.19 -13.07 -19.59
N SER A 129 -9.09 -13.83 -20.20
CA SER A 129 -10.54 -13.59 -20.10
C SER A 129 -11.08 -13.71 -18.67
N GLU A 130 -10.38 -14.43 -17.80
CA GLU A 130 -10.73 -14.55 -16.37
C GLU A 130 -10.37 -13.28 -15.59
N HIS A 131 -9.23 -12.66 -15.91
CA HIS A 131 -8.68 -11.57 -15.11
C HIS A 131 -8.78 -10.20 -15.79
N GLY A 132 -9.27 -10.13 -17.02
CA GLY A 132 -9.47 -8.88 -17.75
C GLY A 132 -8.18 -8.11 -18.06
N HIS A 133 -7.03 -8.78 -18.17
CA HIS A 133 -5.75 -8.15 -18.50
C HIS A 133 -4.81 -9.04 -19.32
N TRP A 134 -3.76 -8.42 -19.87
CA TRP A 134 -2.73 -9.07 -20.69
C TRP A 134 -1.64 -9.72 -19.83
N HIS A 135 -1.36 -11.00 -20.05
CA HIS A 135 -0.24 -11.74 -19.46
C HIS A 135 0.93 -11.81 -20.45
N ASP A 136 2.17 -11.88 -19.95
CA ASP A 136 3.32 -12.20 -20.79
C ASP A 136 3.28 -13.66 -21.26
N ILE A 137 3.65 -13.89 -22.51
CA ILE A 137 3.91 -15.22 -23.05
C ILE A 137 5.25 -15.69 -22.45
N GLN A 138 5.24 -16.77 -21.67
CA GLN A 138 6.46 -17.43 -21.19
C GLN A 138 7.19 -18.16 -22.31
#